data_AF-A0A3M8DWE6-F1
#
_entry.id   AF-A0A3M8DWE6-F1
#
_cell.length_a   1.000
_cell.length_b   1.000
_cell.length_c   1.000
_cell.angle_alpha   90.00
_cell.angle_beta   90.00
_cell.angle_gamma   90.00
#
_symmetry.space_group_name_H-M   'P 1'
#
loop_
_entity.id
_entity.type
_entity.pdbx_description
1 polymer ?
#
loop_
_entity_poly.entity_id
_entity_poly.type
_entity_poly.pdbx_seq_one_letter_code
_entity_poly.pdbx_strand_id
1 'polypeptide(L)'
;MKKWKLFFVFGLILLLAASGCSGKTPVTPQKPNAGSTHTTKPETPTAEESEKYMQMDEATAVEMTASAIKTYWHVMTGGKPAEDGAPVQTFLVDGMEYRYLGSDLDTMEKLRAYLGQYFTGKAVDAFIEHARIIVQEGRTAQPNADGGSILQWDKATAELAKESENMKQYEMKVPVGEGKEVQFQPVMVEMKREKGKAWLINTPPHELK
;
A
#
# COMPACT_ATOMS: atom_id res chain seq x y z
N MET A 1 -32.55 24.63 -38.74
CA MET A 1 -33.83 24.13 -39.32
C MET A 1 -33.66 22.68 -39.76
N LYS A 2 -34.76 21.92 -39.72
CA LYS A 2 -34.96 20.52 -40.18
C LYS A 2 -34.59 19.41 -39.19
N LYS A 3 -35.66 19.03 -38.47
CA LYS A 3 -35.92 17.76 -37.79
C LYS A 3 -35.94 16.61 -38.82
N TRP A 4 -35.57 15.40 -38.43
CA TRP A 4 -36.08 14.21 -39.13
C TRP A 4 -36.59 13.15 -38.16
N LYS A 5 -37.66 12.49 -38.61
CA LYS A 5 -38.62 11.71 -37.85
C LYS A 5 -38.27 10.22 -37.92
N LEU A 6 -38.64 9.56 -36.83
CA LEU A 6 -38.82 8.13 -36.61
C LEU A 6 -39.87 7.50 -37.57
N PHE A 7 -39.66 6.24 -37.96
CA PHE A 7 -40.68 5.24 -38.35
C PHE A 7 -40.12 3.86 -37.93
N PHE A 8 -40.66 3.16 -36.92
CA PHE A 8 -41.75 2.14 -36.96
C PHE A 8 -41.53 0.97 -37.94
N VAL A 9 -41.77 -0.34 -37.73
CA VAL A 9 -42.14 -1.29 -36.63
C VAL A 9 -42.26 -2.68 -37.34
N PHE A 10 -42.52 -3.78 -36.58
CA PHE A 10 -42.88 -5.18 -36.95
C PHE A 10 -41.69 -6.14 -37.05
N GLY A 11 -41.70 -7.36 -36.49
CA GLY A 11 -42.65 -8.18 -35.73
C GLY A 11 -41.96 -9.57 -35.62
N LEU A 12 -41.79 -10.12 -34.41
CA LEU A 12 -42.64 -11.15 -33.79
C LEU A 12 -42.45 -12.60 -34.33
N ILE A 13 -42.07 -13.52 -33.41
CA ILE A 13 -42.36 -14.99 -33.35
C ILE A 13 -41.53 -15.91 -34.31
N LEU A 14 -41.05 -17.14 -34.01
CA LEU A 14 -41.42 -18.25 -33.11
C LEU A 14 -40.20 -19.18 -32.82
N LEU A 15 -40.29 -19.93 -31.71
CA LEU A 15 -39.49 -21.11 -31.30
C LEU A 15 -39.40 -22.23 -32.36
N LEU A 16 -38.32 -23.04 -32.31
CA LEU A 16 -38.37 -24.51 -32.11
C LEU A 16 -36.96 -25.14 -31.94
N ALA A 17 -36.93 -26.23 -31.17
CA ALA A 17 -35.77 -26.93 -30.59
C ALA A 17 -35.10 -27.96 -31.53
N ALA A 18 -33.87 -28.38 -31.21
CA ALA A 18 -33.49 -29.77 -30.85
C ALA A 18 -31.97 -30.07 -30.97
N SER A 19 -31.45 -30.72 -29.93
CA SER A 19 -30.48 -31.84 -29.92
C SER A 19 -29.03 -31.66 -30.41
N GLY A 20 -28.12 -31.50 -29.44
CA GLY A 20 -27.20 -32.57 -29.03
C GLY A 20 -25.93 -32.84 -29.84
N CYS A 21 -24.78 -32.45 -29.28
CA CYS A 21 -23.54 -33.23 -29.39
C CYS A 21 -22.83 -33.24 -28.04
N SER A 22 -22.64 -34.46 -27.53
CA SER A 22 -21.94 -34.79 -26.29
C SER A 22 -20.44 -34.82 -26.56
N GLY A 23 -19.66 -34.14 -25.71
CA GLY A 23 -18.20 -34.15 -25.72
C GLY A 23 -17.69 -33.76 -24.34
N LYS A 24 -17.71 -34.71 -23.40
CA LYS A 24 -17.08 -34.57 -22.08
C LYS A 24 -15.57 -34.74 -22.24
N THR A 25 -14.82 -33.65 -22.10
CA THR A 25 -13.41 -33.69 -21.68
C THR A 25 -13.32 -33.22 -20.23
N PRO A 26 -12.55 -33.91 -19.37
CA PRO A 26 -12.43 -33.55 -17.96
C PRO A 26 -11.57 -32.29 -17.83
N VAL A 27 -12.15 -31.21 -17.31
CA VAL A 27 -11.37 -30.06 -16.83
C VAL A 27 -10.80 -30.44 -15.47
N THR A 28 -9.51 -30.78 -15.45
CA THR A 28 -8.73 -30.91 -14.23
C THR A 28 -8.80 -29.61 -13.43
N PRO A 29 -9.11 -29.63 -12.12
CA PRO A 29 -9.03 -28.42 -11.31
C PRO A 29 -7.57 -27.95 -11.24
N GLN A 30 -7.27 -26.82 -11.88
CA GLN A 30 -6.02 -26.11 -11.62
C GLN A 30 -6.08 -25.57 -10.18
N LYS A 31 -5.26 -26.20 -9.33
CA LYS A 31 -4.85 -25.72 -8.01
C LYS A 31 -4.47 -24.24 -8.10
N PRO A 32 -5.02 -23.34 -7.26
CA PRO A 32 -4.55 -21.97 -7.22
C PRO A 32 -3.06 -21.97 -6.90
N ASN A 33 -2.28 -21.38 -7.80
CA ASN A 33 -0.86 -21.21 -7.65
C ASN A 33 -0.66 -20.23 -6.48
N ALA A 34 -0.16 -20.74 -5.36
CA ALA A 34 0.20 -19.94 -4.22
C ALA A 34 1.37 -19.03 -4.64
N GLY A 35 1.02 -17.81 -5.07
CA GLY A 35 1.97 -16.71 -5.10
C GLY A 35 2.50 -16.55 -3.68
N SER A 36 3.81 -16.75 -3.52
CA SER A 36 4.52 -16.68 -2.25
C SER A 36 4.42 -15.27 -1.69
N THR A 37 3.37 -15.00 -0.92
CA THR A 37 3.37 -13.91 0.04
C THR A 37 4.29 -14.34 1.18
N HIS A 38 5.56 -13.93 1.12
CA HIS A 38 6.37 -13.84 2.32
C HIS A 38 5.80 -12.71 3.18
N THR A 39 4.69 -13.01 3.86
CA THR A 39 4.14 -12.19 4.92
C THR A 39 5.00 -12.46 6.16
N THR A 40 6.18 -11.85 6.20
CA THR A 40 6.84 -11.64 7.48
C THR A 40 6.09 -10.52 8.17
N LYS A 41 5.54 -10.84 9.34
CA LYS A 41 4.90 -9.91 10.29
C LYS A 41 5.67 -8.59 10.35
N PRO A 42 5.04 -7.42 10.17
CA PRO A 42 5.67 -6.17 10.53
C PRO A 42 5.72 -6.14 12.05
N GLU A 43 6.87 -6.55 12.59
CA GLU A 43 7.18 -6.39 14.00
C GLU A 43 7.73 -4.98 14.20
N THR A 44 7.39 -4.38 15.33
CA THR A 44 8.07 -3.16 15.80
C THR A 44 9.58 -3.36 15.68
N PRO A 45 10.34 -2.37 15.18
CA PRO A 45 11.79 -2.46 15.13
C PRO A 45 12.31 -2.94 16.49
N THR A 46 13.07 -4.02 16.45
CA THR A 46 13.76 -4.55 17.62
C THR A 46 14.70 -3.49 18.20
N ALA A 47 15.09 -3.63 19.47
CA ALA A 47 16.08 -2.74 20.07
C ALA A 47 17.39 -2.69 19.23
N GLU A 48 17.78 -3.84 18.67
CA GLU A 48 18.93 -3.96 17.76
C GLU A 48 18.75 -3.18 16.44
N GLU A 49 17.56 -3.20 15.84
CA GLU A 49 17.25 -2.38 14.65
C GLU A 49 17.24 -0.88 14.99
N SER A 50 16.76 -0.50 16.18
CA SER A 50 16.76 0.89 16.62
C SER A 50 18.17 1.44 16.86
N GLU A 51 19.09 0.61 17.36
CA GLU A 51 20.51 0.93 17.51
C GLU A 51 21.22 1.02 16.16
N LYS A 52 20.91 0.09 15.23
CA LYS A 52 21.40 0.14 13.85
C LYS A 52 21.03 1.45 13.17
N TYR A 53 19.81 1.95 13.36
CA TYR A 53 19.36 3.24 12.82
C TYR A 53 19.98 4.47 13.51
N MET A 54 20.96 4.32 14.39
CA MET A 54 21.83 5.42 14.81
C MET A 54 22.91 5.74 13.76
N GLN A 55 23.32 4.75 12.97
CA GLN A 55 24.26 4.89 11.85
C GLN A 55 23.48 4.82 10.54
N MET A 56 23.29 5.98 9.89
CA MET A 56 22.55 6.07 8.64
C MET A 56 23.53 6.17 7.48
N ASP A 57 23.89 4.99 6.94
CA ASP A 57 24.58 4.82 5.66
C ASP A 57 23.58 4.43 4.55
N GLU A 58 24.06 4.29 3.32
CA GLU A 58 23.22 3.99 2.15
C GLU A 58 22.48 2.64 2.28
N ALA A 59 23.16 1.60 2.77
CA ALA A 59 22.56 0.27 2.92
C ALA A 59 21.45 0.28 4.00
N THR A 60 21.71 0.94 5.12
CA THR A 60 20.73 1.12 6.20
C THR A 60 19.55 1.96 5.74
N ALA A 61 19.78 3.01 4.93
CA ALA A 61 18.71 3.82 4.36
C ALA A 61 17.79 3.01 3.44
N VAL A 62 18.35 2.15 2.58
CA VAL A 62 17.57 1.24 1.73
C VAL A 62 16.74 0.28 2.57
N GLU A 63 17.36 -0.39 3.54
CA GLU A 63 16.67 -1.37 4.39
C GLU A 63 15.55 -0.73 5.21
N MET A 64 15.82 0.41 5.83
CA MET A 64 14.83 1.16 6.59
C MET A 64 13.65 1.57 5.70
N THR A 65 13.92 2.05 4.48
CA THR A 65 12.86 2.46 3.55
C THR A 65 12.04 1.27 3.06
N ALA A 66 12.68 0.14 2.75
CA ALA A 66 11.98 -1.08 2.36
C ALA A 66 11.05 -1.59 3.47
N SER A 67 11.49 -1.56 4.74
CA SER A 67 10.64 -1.88 5.90
C SER A 67 9.51 -0.88 6.09
N ALA A 68 9.80 0.42 5.96
CA ALA A 68 8.80 1.47 6.06
C ALA A 68 7.69 1.37 5.00
N ILE A 69 8.03 0.92 3.78
CA ILE A 69 7.05 0.64 2.72
C ILE A 69 6.15 -0.53 3.07
N LYS A 70 6.66 -1.57 3.74
CA LYS A 70 5.82 -2.68 4.25
C LYS A 70 4.83 -2.17 5.29
N THR A 71 5.27 -1.29 6.21
CA THR A 71 4.39 -0.61 7.18
C THR A 71 3.32 0.24 6.49
N TYR A 72 3.68 1.01 5.47
CA TYR A 72 2.72 1.77 4.65
C TYR A 72 1.66 0.85 4.03
N TRP A 73 2.07 -0.25 3.39
CA TRP A 73 1.14 -1.17 2.74
C TRP A 73 0.25 -1.89 3.74
N HIS A 74 0.75 -2.23 4.93
CA HIS A 74 -0.07 -2.80 6.00
C HIS A 74 -1.21 -1.86 6.43
N VAL A 75 -0.93 -0.56 6.55
CA VAL A 75 -2.00 0.44 6.79
C VAL A 75 -2.95 0.48 5.61
N MET A 76 -2.43 0.59 4.39
CA MET A 76 -3.25 0.71 3.18
C MET A 76 -4.14 -0.50 2.93
N THR A 77 -3.75 -1.71 3.34
CA THR A 77 -4.59 -2.91 3.27
C THR A 77 -5.62 -3.02 4.40
N GLY A 78 -5.60 -2.09 5.36
CA GLY A 78 -6.57 -1.99 6.44
C GLY A 78 -6.09 -2.55 7.78
N GLY A 79 -4.82 -2.94 7.91
CA GLY A 79 -4.26 -3.51 9.13
C GLY A 79 -4.56 -5.00 9.31
N LYS A 80 -4.52 -5.48 10.56
CA LYS A 80 -4.80 -6.90 10.85
C LYS A 80 -6.27 -7.23 10.61
N PRO A 81 -6.57 -8.40 10.02
CA PRO A 81 -7.93 -8.90 9.97
C PRO A 81 -8.46 -9.17 11.38
N ALA A 82 -9.78 -9.15 11.53
CA ALA A 82 -10.42 -9.52 12.78
C ALA A 82 -10.09 -10.99 13.13
N GLU A 83 -9.74 -11.27 14.39
CA GLU A 83 -9.32 -12.60 14.83
C GLU A 83 -10.43 -13.65 14.71
N ASP A 84 -11.69 -13.21 14.80
CA ASP A 84 -12.90 -14.03 14.66
C ASP A 84 -13.35 -14.21 13.19
N GLY A 85 -12.61 -13.65 12.24
CA GLY A 85 -12.96 -13.68 10.82
C GLY A 85 -14.16 -12.78 10.47
N ALA A 86 -14.58 -11.88 11.37
CA ALA A 86 -15.65 -10.95 11.08
C ALA A 86 -15.32 -10.09 9.84
N PRO A 87 -16.32 -9.78 8.99
CA PRO A 87 -16.11 -8.95 7.81
C PRO A 87 -15.67 -7.53 8.23
N VAL A 88 -14.87 -6.90 7.38
CA VAL A 88 -14.50 -5.50 7.54
C VAL A 88 -15.75 -4.64 7.49
N GLN A 89 -15.97 -3.85 8.52
CA GLN A 89 -17.12 -2.96 8.62
C GLN A 89 -16.89 -1.70 7.75
N THR A 90 -17.90 -1.33 6.96
CA THR A 90 -17.86 -0.17 6.08
C THR A 90 -19.01 0.80 6.34
N PHE A 91 -18.85 2.05 5.90
CA PHE A 91 -19.87 3.11 5.97
C PHE A 91 -19.66 4.15 4.86
N LEU A 92 -20.64 5.03 4.63
CA LEU A 92 -20.56 6.09 3.63
C LEU A 92 -20.22 7.44 4.27
N VAL A 93 -19.27 8.15 3.66
CA VAL A 93 -18.97 9.57 3.92
C VAL A 93 -19.04 10.29 2.58
N ASP A 94 -20.00 11.21 2.43
CA ASP A 94 -20.20 11.98 1.19
C ASP A 94 -20.26 11.12 -0.09
N GLY A 95 -20.89 9.94 0.00
CA GLY A 95 -21.03 9.00 -1.12
C GLY A 95 -19.78 8.15 -1.41
N MET A 96 -18.71 8.29 -0.63
CA MET A 96 -17.52 7.44 -0.68
C MET A 96 -17.60 6.37 0.40
N GLU A 97 -17.31 5.12 0.05
CA GLU A 97 -17.24 4.02 1.01
C GLU A 97 -15.92 4.07 1.80
N TYR A 98 -16.05 4.06 3.11
CA TYR A 98 -14.95 3.96 4.06
C TYR A 98 -14.98 2.60 4.73
N ARG A 99 -13.80 2.12 5.13
CA ARG A 99 -13.63 0.93 5.96
C ARG A 99 -12.96 1.29 7.27
N TYR A 100 -13.40 0.67 8.36
CA TYR A 100 -12.66 0.73 9.62
C TYR A 100 -11.33 -0.03 9.50
N LEU A 101 -10.29 0.51 10.13
CA LEU A 101 -9.00 -0.19 10.25
C LEU A 101 -9.07 -1.30 11.30
N GLY A 102 -8.15 -2.26 11.18
CA GLY A 102 -7.94 -3.37 12.09
C GLY A 102 -7.55 -2.92 13.51
N SER A 103 -7.68 -3.83 14.47
CA SER A 103 -7.51 -3.53 15.91
C SER A 103 -6.12 -3.04 16.30
N ASP A 104 -5.11 -3.28 15.47
CA ASP A 104 -3.75 -2.78 15.63
C ASP A 104 -3.58 -1.34 15.17
N LEU A 105 -4.55 -0.79 14.43
CA LEU A 105 -4.53 0.57 13.89
C LEU A 105 -5.77 1.39 14.26
N ASP A 106 -6.75 0.79 14.95
CA ASP A 106 -8.11 1.31 15.15
C ASP A 106 -8.24 2.62 15.92
N THR A 107 -7.16 3.19 16.45
CA THR A 107 -7.13 4.55 17.00
C THR A 107 -6.04 5.36 16.33
N MET A 108 -6.24 6.69 16.30
CA MET A 108 -5.24 7.59 15.70
C MET A 108 -3.88 7.50 16.42
N GLU A 109 -3.88 7.20 17.72
CA GLU A 109 -2.67 6.94 18.49
C GLU A 109 -1.95 5.67 18.00
N LYS A 110 -2.66 4.55 17.88
CA LYS A 110 -2.07 3.29 17.39
C LYS A 110 -1.55 3.44 15.96
N LEU A 111 -2.32 4.05 15.08
CA LEU A 111 -1.92 4.32 13.69
C LEU A 111 -0.63 5.17 13.64
N ARG A 112 -0.58 6.27 14.39
CA ARG A 112 0.61 7.13 14.45
C ARG A 112 1.81 6.40 15.04
N ALA A 113 1.61 5.62 16.09
CA ALA A 113 2.68 4.83 16.70
C ALA A 113 3.23 3.79 15.73
N TYR A 114 2.35 3.12 14.97
CA TYR A 114 2.71 2.11 14.00
C TYR A 114 3.54 2.68 12.83
N LEU A 115 3.09 3.79 12.23
CA LEU A 115 3.86 4.47 11.19
C LEU A 115 5.13 5.15 11.75
N GLY A 116 5.05 5.67 12.97
CA GLY A 116 6.13 6.37 13.67
C GLY A 116 7.35 5.51 14.00
N GLN A 117 7.26 4.19 13.79
CA GLN A 117 8.41 3.29 13.84
C GLN A 117 9.49 3.66 12.83
N TYR A 118 9.10 4.16 11.67
CA TYR A 118 10.01 4.51 10.58
C TYR A 118 9.89 5.96 10.14
N PHE A 119 8.73 6.59 10.33
CA PHE A 119 8.45 7.93 9.82
C PHE A 119 8.48 8.98 10.93
N THR A 120 8.91 10.19 10.58
CA THR A 120 8.73 11.36 11.46
C THR A 120 7.24 11.68 11.64
N GLY A 121 6.86 12.30 12.76
CA GLY A 121 5.47 12.72 12.99
C GLY A 121 4.91 13.61 11.86
N LYS A 122 5.75 14.50 11.29
CA LYS A 122 5.37 15.33 10.14
C LYS A 122 5.03 14.49 8.91
N ALA A 123 5.86 13.49 8.58
CA ALA A 123 5.62 12.59 7.46
C ALA A 123 4.35 11.75 7.67
N VAL A 124 4.12 11.30 8.91
CA VAL A 124 2.91 10.56 9.31
C VAL A 124 1.66 11.42 9.14
N ASP A 125 1.65 12.65 9.66
CA ASP A 125 0.49 13.53 9.55
C ASP A 125 0.18 13.88 8.08
N ALA A 126 1.20 14.14 7.26
CA ALA A 126 1.04 14.36 5.83
C ALA A 126 0.40 13.16 5.11
N PHE A 127 0.78 11.94 5.49
CA PHE A 127 0.15 10.73 4.96
C PHE A 127 -1.29 10.54 5.43
N ILE A 128 -1.59 10.73 6.71
CA ILE A 128 -2.94 10.62 7.28
C ILE A 128 -3.90 11.57 6.54
N GLU A 129 -3.46 12.81 6.28
CA GLU A 129 -4.21 13.79 5.51
C GLU A 129 -4.39 13.33 4.05
N HIS A 130 -3.31 12.94 3.37
CA HIS A 130 -3.36 12.49 1.97
C HIS A 130 -4.29 11.28 1.78
N ALA A 131 -4.18 10.30 2.68
CA ALA A 131 -4.99 9.08 2.65
C ALA A 131 -6.43 9.30 3.15
N ARG A 132 -6.76 10.51 3.62
CA ARG A 132 -8.08 10.88 4.16
C ARG A 132 -8.52 9.95 5.28
N ILE A 133 -7.58 9.60 6.17
CA ILE A 133 -7.89 8.76 7.32
C ILE A 133 -8.63 9.61 8.34
N ILE A 134 -9.81 9.16 8.75
CA ILE A 134 -10.71 9.86 9.68
C ILE A 134 -10.93 9.06 10.96
N VAL A 135 -11.50 9.70 11.97
CA VAL A 135 -12.04 9.02 13.15
C VAL A 135 -13.56 9.06 13.09
N GLN A 136 -14.18 7.88 13.05
CA GLN A 136 -15.61 7.68 13.11
C GLN A 136 -15.92 6.81 14.34
N GLU A 137 -16.80 7.27 15.22
CA GLU A 137 -17.17 6.52 16.44
C GLU A 137 -15.96 6.10 17.31
N GLY A 138 -14.94 6.96 17.36
CA GLY A 138 -13.71 6.70 18.12
C GLY A 138 -12.75 5.72 17.44
N ARG A 139 -13.08 5.21 16.25
CA ARG A 139 -12.25 4.28 15.47
C ARG A 139 -11.72 4.93 14.20
N THR A 140 -10.49 4.64 13.82
CA THR A 140 -9.94 5.12 12.56
C THR A 140 -10.54 4.38 11.37
N ALA A 141 -10.79 5.11 10.29
CA ALA A 141 -11.28 4.59 9.03
C ALA A 141 -10.59 5.25 7.85
N GLN A 142 -10.47 4.54 6.74
CA GLN A 142 -9.91 5.05 5.50
C GLN A 142 -10.88 4.81 4.34
N PRO A 143 -10.83 5.60 3.25
CA PRO A 143 -11.61 5.32 2.06
C PRO A 143 -11.19 3.97 1.46
N ASN A 144 -12.16 3.22 0.92
CA ASN A 144 -11.86 2.06 0.10
C ASN A 144 -11.22 2.55 -1.21
N ALA A 145 -9.93 2.25 -1.36
CA ALA A 145 -9.13 2.57 -2.53
C ALA A 145 -8.31 1.36 -2.94
N ASP A 146 -8.16 1.16 -4.25
CA ASP A 146 -7.20 0.23 -4.81
C ASP A 146 -5.87 0.95 -5.07
N GLY A 147 -4.78 0.29 -4.76
CA GLY A 147 -3.44 0.83 -4.89
C GLY A 147 -2.43 -0.30 -4.92
N GLY A 148 -1.37 -0.10 -5.70
CA GLY A 148 -0.25 -1.02 -5.77
C GLY A 148 1.01 -0.27 -6.15
N SER A 149 2.15 -0.90 -5.90
CA SER A 149 3.44 -0.45 -6.41
C SER A 149 4.18 -1.65 -7.00
N ILE A 150 4.82 -1.42 -8.14
CA ILE A 150 5.71 -2.39 -8.79
C ILE A 150 7.18 -2.14 -8.42
N LEU A 151 7.44 -1.16 -7.55
CA LEU A 151 8.78 -0.80 -7.08
C LEU A 151 9.34 -1.91 -6.17
N GLN A 152 10.53 -2.41 -6.51
CA GLN A 152 11.20 -3.47 -5.77
C GLN A 152 12.16 -2.91 -4.73
N TRP A 153 11.62 -2.31 -3.66
CA TRP A 153 12.39 -1.62 -2.62
C TRP A 153 13.45 -2.49 -1.95
N ASP A 154 13.21 -3.80 -1.77
CA ASP A 154 14.20 -4.73 -1.20
C ASP A 154 15.44 -4.93 -2.10
N LYS A 155 15.41 -4.44 -3.35
CA LYS A 155 16.52 -4.49 -4.31
C LYS A 155 17.06 -3.10 -4.69
N ALA A 156 16.60 -2.06 -4.01
CA ALA A 156 17.05 -0.70 -4.28
C ALA A 156 18.54 -0.54 -3.94
N THR A 157 19.17 0.44 -4.57
CA THR A 157 20.46 0.99 -4.13
C THR A 157 20.27 2.45 -3.78
N ALA A 158 21.18 3.01 -2.98
CA ALA A 158 21.15 4.42 -2.60
C ALA A 158 22.50 5.09 -2.82
N GLU A 159 22.46 6.37 -3.13
CA GLU A 159 23.62 7.27 -3.16
C GLU A 159 23.30 8.49 -2.29
N LEU A 160 24.22 8.88 -1.40
CA LEU A 160 24.05 10.08 -0.59
C LEU A 160 24.11 11.34 -1.48
N ALA A 161 23.00 12.06 -1.55
CA ALA A 161 22.87 13.28 -2.34
C ALA A 161 23.18 14.55 -1.52
N LYS A 162 22.78 14.56 -0.24
CA LYS A 162 22.97 15.72 0.66
C LYS A 162 23.06 15.29 2.12
N GLU A 163 23.86 16.01 2.91
CA GLU A 163 23.99 15.77 4.36
C GLU A 163 24.14 17.09 5.15
N SER A 164 23.55 17.10 6.34
CA SER A 164 23.83 18.01 7.44
C SER A 164 23.83 17.26 8.77
N GLU A 165 24.05 17.95 9.90
CA GLU A 165 24.14 17.32 11.23
C GLU A 165 22.94 16.41 11.58
N ASN A 166 21.74 16.78 11.13
CA ASN A 166 20.47 16.16 11.49
C ASN A 166 19.60 15.76 10.29
N MET A 167 20.13 15.84 9.06
CA MET A 167 19.42 15.47 7.84
C MET A 167 20.37 14.76 6.88
N LYS A 168 19.88 13.70 6.25
CA LYS A 168 20.52 13.06 5.10
C LYS A 168 19.49 12.88 4.00
N GLN A 169 19.89 13.10 2.77
CA GLN A 169 19.05 12.87 1.60
C GLN A 169 19.75 11.87 0.70
N TYR A 170 19.03 10.81 0.35
CA TYR A 170 19.50 9.75 -0.54
C TYR A 170 18.72 9.77 -1.84
N GLU A 171 19.42 9.62 -2.95
CA GLU A 171 18.80 9.23 -4.21
C GLU A 171 18.77 7.69 -4.25
N MET A 172 17.57 7.12 -4.16
CA MET A 172 17.35 5.68 -4.24
C MET A 172 16.99 5.27 -5.66
N LYS A 173 17.73 4.31 -6.22
CA LYS A 173 17.46 3.72 -7.54
C LYS A 173 16.68 2.44 -7.33
N VAL A 174 15.36 2.50 -7.51
CA VAL A 174 14.45 1.39 -7.19
C VAL A 174 14.13 0.59 -8.46
N PRO A 175 14.45 -0.71 -8.51
CA PRO A 175 14.17 -1.52 -9.69
C PRO A 175 12.68 -1.68 -9.98
N VAL A 176 12.35 -1.74 -11.26
CA VAL A 176 11.02 -2.02 -11.82
C VAL A 176 11.16 -3.04 -12.94
N GLY A 177 10.31 -4.06 -12.94
CA GLY A 177 10.35 -5.16 -13.92
C GLY A 177 11.27 -6.31 -13.51
N GLU A 178 11.47 -7.26 -14.43
CA GLU A 178 12.24 -8.49 -14.18
C GLU A 178 13.17 -8.83 -15.35
N GLY A 179 14.18 -9.65 -15.07
CA GLY A 179 15.08 -10.18 -16.10
C GLY A 179 15.88 -9.10 -16.81
N LYS A 180 15.81 -9.08 -18.15
CA LYS A 180 16.56 -8.14 -19.00
C LYS A 180 15.89 -6.78 -19.18
N GLU A 181 14.66 -6.62 -18.68
CA GLU A 181 13.85 -5.41 -18.86
C GLU A 181 13.79 -4.57 -17.57
N VAL A 182 14.71 -4.79 -16.63
CA VAL A 182 14.77 -4.02 -15.40
C VAL A 182 15.09 -2.55 -15.70
N GLN A 183 14.20 -1.67 -15.26
CA GLN A 183 14.38 -0.23 -15.24
C GLN A 183 14.58 0.24 -13.79
N PHE A 184 15.08 1.46 -13.61
CA PHE A 184 15.27 2.04 -12.29
C PHE A 184 14.48 3.34 -12.18
N GLN A 185 13.65 3.42 -11.14
CA GLN A 185 12.96 4.64 -10.74
C GLN A 185 13.82 5.37 -9.69
N PRO A 186 14.33 6.58 -9.98
CA PRO A 186 14.96 7.41 -8.96
C PRO A 186 13.90 7.96 -8.00
N VAL A 187 14.15 7.86 -6.70
CA VAL A 187 13.30 8.37 -5.62
C VAL A 187 14.17 9.08 -4.59
N MET A 188 13.85 10.34 -4.28
CA MET A 188 14.55 11.09 -3.23
C MET A 188 13.96 10.79 -1.86
N VAL A 189 14.78 10.26 -0.96
CA VAL A 189 14.36 9.93 0.41
C VAL A 189 15.14 10.80 1.38
N GLU A 190 14.41 11.61 2.14
CA GLU A 190 14.97 12.44 3.21
C GLU A 190 14.83 11.70 4.54
N MET A 191 15.95 11.57 5.25
CA MET A 191 16.05 11.08 6.61
C MET A 191 16.31 12.27 7.54
N LYS A 192 15.68 12.26 8.71
CA LYS A 192 15.87 13.27 9.75
C LYS A 192 16.05 12.60 11.10
N ARG A 193 16.91 13.19 11.93
CA ARG A 193 17.04 12.80 13.34
C ARG A 193 16.93 13.99 14.26
N GLU A 194 16.45 13.73 15.47
CA GLU A 194 16.71 14.62 16.60
C GLU A 194 17.93 14.13 17.36
N LYS A 195 18.62 15.04 18.05
CA LYS A 195 19.85 14.71 18.78
C LYS A 195 19.58 13.61 19.82
N GLY A 196 20.35 12.53 19.75
CA GLY A 196 20.22 11.38 20.67
C GLY A 196 19.05 10.44 20.37
N LYS A 197 18.38 10.60 19.22
CA LYS A 197 17.34 9.68 18.73
C LYS A 197 17.80 8.95 17.47
N ALA A 198 17.15 7.84 17.16
CA ALA A 198 17.31 7.15 15.89
C ALA A 198 16.92 8.07 14.72
N TRP A 199 17.48 7.80 13.54
CA TRP A 199 17.03 8.42 12.30
C TRP A 199 15.62 7.92 11.95
N LEU A 200 14.83 8.79 11.32
CA LEU A 200 13.49 8.50 10.81
C LEU A 200 13.34 9.08 9.39
N ILE A 201 12.49 8.47 8.58
CA ILE A 201 12.13 8.93 7.25
C ILE A 201 11.24 10.18 7.38
N ASN A 202 11.69 11.28 6.79
CA ASN A 202 10.95 12.53 6.72
C ASN A 202 10.15 12.69 5.42
N THR A 203 10.46 11.91 4.37
CA THR A 203 9.63 11.80 3.18
C THR A 203 8.29 11.11 3.51
N PRO A 204 7.12 11.69 3.17
CA PRO A 204 5.83 11.06 3.44
C PRO A 204 5.67 9.68 2.77
N PRO A 205 5.03 8.71 3.44
CA PRO A 205 4.84 7.35 2.91
C PRO A 205 4.25 7.27 1.49
N HIS A 206 3.30 8.14 1.16
CA HIS A 206 2.61 8.13 -0.13
C HIS A 206 3.46 8.64 -1.30
N GLU A 207 4.63 9.22 -1.04
CA GLU A 207 5.60 9.67 -2.05
C GLU A 207 6.63 8.57 -2.39
N LEU A 208 6.58 7.43 -1.69
CA LEU A 208 7.52 6.32 -1.84
C LEU A 208 6.94 5.12 -2.62
N LYS A 209 5.80 5.26 -3.28
CA LYS A 209 5.08 4.16 -3.95
C LYS A 209 5.05 4.26 -5.47
#